data_AF-A0A1B6F4K5-F1
#
_entry.id   AF-A0A1B6F4K5-F1
#
_cell.length_a   1.000
_cell.length_b   1.000
_cell.length_c   1.000
_cell.angle_alpha   90.00
_cell.angle_beta   90.00
_cell.angle_gamma   90.00
#
_symmetry.space_group_name_H-M   'P 1'
#
loop_
_entity.id
_entity.type
_entity.pdbx_description
1 polymer ?
#
loop_
_entity_poly.entity_id
_entity_poly.type
_entity_poly.pdbx_seq_one_letter_code
_entity_poly.pdbx_strand_id
1 'polypeptide(L)'
;DCISYFVFVYTTRGLFECDKLIFSSQMAFQILLINEEIQAQDLDFLLRFPITQHVSSPVDFLSNTSWGGIRSLSSKDEFRNLDRDIESSSKRWKKFVESECPEKEKFPQ
;
A
#
# COMPACT_ATOMS: atom_id res chain seq x y z
N ASP A 1 19.03 21.60 2.06
CA ASP A 1 18.94 20.30 2.77
C ASP A 1 19.19 20.28 4.27
N CYS A 2 19.33 21.42 4.97
CA CYS A 2 19.57 21.38 6.42
C CYS A 2 18.31 21.56 7.26
N ILE A 3 17.37 22.43 6.86
CA ILE A 3 16.21 22.81 7.68
C ILE A 3 15.26 21.62 7.88
N SER A 4 14.80 20.98 6.80
CA SER A 4 13.89 19.83 6.89
C SER A 4 14.48 18.68 7.69
N TYR A 5 15.78 18.39 7.50
CA TYR A 5 16.48 17.36 8.26
C TYR A 5 16.55 17.68 9.75
N PHE A 6 16.96 18.89 10.14
CA PHE A 6 17.04 19.26 11.55
C PHE A 6 15.66 19.27 12.20
N VAL A 7 14.64 19.83 11.55
CA VAL A 7 13.26 19.80 12.06
C VAL A 7 12.77 18.37 12.26
N PHE A 8 12.97 17.48 11.27
CA PHE A 8 12.66 16.06 11.40
C PHE A 8 13.33 15.41 12.61
N VAL A 9 14.64 15.60 12.76
CA VAL A 9 15.42 14.98 13.84
C VAL A 9 14.99 15.51 15.21
N TYR A 10 14.79 16.82 15.37
CA TYR A 10 14.38 17.40 16.64
C TYR A 10 12.94 17.01 17.02
N THR A 11 12.02 16.97 16.05
CA THR A 11 10.66 16.48 16.31
C THR A 11 10.67 15.00 16.68
N THR A 12 11.37 14.15 15.93
CA THR A 12 11.44 12.70 16.17
C THR A 12 12.01 12.35 17.54
N ARG A 13 12.95 13.16 18.07
CA ARG A 13 13.49 12.99 19.43
C ARG A 13 12.46 13.21 20.54
N GLY A 14 11.45 14.05 20.30
CA GLY A 14 10.38 14.35 21.26
C GLY A 14 9.16 13.44 21.16
N LEU A 15 9.09 12.55 20.16
CA LEU A 15 7.95 11.65 19.93
C LEU A 15 8.12 10.31 20.65
N PHE A 16 6.99 9.70 21.02
CA PHE A 16 6.97 8.30 21.41
C PHE A 16 7.35 7.40 20.23
N GLU A 17 7.97 6.25 20.50
CA GLU A 17 8.37 5.31 19.45
C GLU A 17 7.19 4.90 18.54
N CYS A 18 5.99 4.76 19.10
CA CYS A 18 4.77 4.42 18.35
C CYS A 18 4.36 5.50 17.32
N ASP A 19 4.72 6.77 17.55
CA ASP A 19 4.30 7.90 16.72
C ASP A 19 5.33 8.22 15.62
N LYS A 20 6.59 7.77 15.78
CA LYS A 20 7.69 8.10 14.87
C LYS A 20 7.42 7.64 13.44
N LEU A 21 6.85 6.44 13.27
CA LEU A 21 6.57 5.91 11.93
C LEU A 21 5.50 6.76 11.23
N ILE A 22 4.43 7.12 11.95
CA ILE A 22 3.34 7.96 11.42
C ILE A 22 3.90 9.33 10.99
N PHE A 23 4.66 9.99 11.87
CA PHE A 23 5.27 11.28 11.56
C PHE A 23 6.23 11.20 10.37
N SER A 24 7.09 10.17 10.33
CA SER A 24 8.05 9.96 9.24
C SER A 24 7.35 9.74 7.90
N SER A 25 6.31 8.89 7.88
CA SER A 25 5.50 8.64 6.68
C SER A 25 4.79 9.92 6.21
N GLN A 26 4.16 10.67 7.11
CA GLN A 26 3.51 11.93 6.76
C GLN A 26 4.49 12.94 6.16
N MET A 27 5.65 13.12 6.78
CA MET A 27 6.68 14.03 6.26
C MET A 27 7.18 13.58 4.89
N ALA A 28 7.41 12.28 4.69
CA ALA A 28 7.80 11.73 3.39
C ALA A 28 6.74 12.02 2.31
N PHE A 29 5.46 11.74 2.60
CA PHE A 29 4.37 12.01 1.65
C PHE A 29 4.23 13.50 1.33
N GLN A 30 4.40 14.40 2.31
CA GLN A 30 4.36 15.84 2.07
C GLN A 30 5.51 16.29 1.16
N ILE A 31 6.73 15.78 1.36
CA ILE A 31 7.86 16.08 0.48
C ILE A 31 7.59 15.58 -0.94
N LEU A 32 7.12 14.34 -1.09
CA LEU A 32 6.80 13.76 -2.40
C LEU A 32 5.69 14.52 -3.13
N LEU A 33 4.67 15.02 -2.40
CA LEU A 33 3.61 15.85 -2.98
C LEU A 33 4.13 17.21 -3.44
N ILE A 34 4.98 17.87 -2.64
CA ILE A 34 5.58 19.17 -3.00
C ILE A 34 6.50 19.02 -4.22
N ASN A 35 7.20 17.89 -4.33
CA ASN A 35 8.05 17.57 -5.48
C ASN A 35 7.26 17.05 -6.70
N GLU A 36 5.93 16.92 -6.59
CA GLU A 36 5.06 16.35 -7.63
C GLU A 36 5.44 14.91 -8.06
N GLU A 37 6.09 14.15 -7.17
CA GLU A 37 6.47 12.75 -7.42
C GLU A 37 5.32 11.76 -7.19
N ILE A 38 4.30 12.15 -6.43
CA ILE A 38 3.07 11.39 -6.20
C ILE A 38 1.84 12.28 -6.38
N GLN A 39 0.71 11.69 -6.75
CA GLN A 39 -0.55 12.42 -6.83
C GLN A 39 -1.32 12.36 -5.50
N ALA A 40 -1.99 13.46 -5.14
CA ALA A 40 -2.84 13.51 -3.95
C ALA A 40 -3.96 12.45 -3.96
N GLN A 41 -4.45 12.08 -5.15
CA GLN A 41 -5.48 11.06 -5.32
C GLN A 41 -4.97 9.65 -5.01
N ASP A 42 -3.69 9.36 -5.28
CA ASP A 42 -3.09 8.06 -4.97
C ASP A 42 -2.80 7.93 -3.48
N LEU A 43 -2.39 9.03 -2.85
CA LEU A 43 -2.26 9.08 -1.39
C LEU A 43 -3.62 8.92 -0.71
N ASP A 44 -4.68 9.59 -1.19
CA ASP A 44 -6.03 9.43 -0.65
C ASP A 44 -6.53 7.99 -0.81
N PHE A 45 -6.26 7.35 -1.95
CA PHE A 45 -6.56 5.93 -2.17
C PHE A 45 -5.85 5.04 -1.14
N LEU A 46 -4.54 5.24 -0.92
CA LEU A 46 -3.73 4.51 0.05
C LEU A 46 -4.30 4.64 1.47
N LEU A 47 -4.72 5.84 1.87
CA LEU A 47 -5.22 6.12 3.21
C LEU A 47 -6.65 5.64 3.44
N ARG A 48 -7.51 5.68 2.42
CA ARG A 48 -8.93 5.32 2.55
C ARG A 48 -9.21 3.84 2.39
N PHE A 49 -8.34 3.11 1.71
CA PHE A 49 -8.55 1.70 1.36
C PHE A 49 -9.97 1.44 0.78
N PRO A 50 -10.31 2.03 -0.37
CA PRO A 50 -11.64 1.87 -0.94
C PRO A 50 -11.87 0.40 -1.35
N ILE A 51 -13.02 -0.15 -0.97
CA ILE A 51 -13.39 -1.54 -1.29
C ILE A 51 -14.59 -1.58 -2.25
N THR A 52 -14.50 -2.44 -3.26
CA THR A 52 -15.66 -2.78 -4.08
C THR A 52 -16.58 -3.69 -3.26
N GLN A 53 -17.81 -3.25 -3.04
CA GLN A 53 -18.79 -4.01 -2.23
C GLN A 53 -19.43 -5.14 -3.04
N HIS A 54 -20.03 -6.11 -2.33
CA HIS A 54 -20.80 -7.21 -2.91
C HIS A 54 -20.02 -8.12 -3.88
N VAL A 55 -18.71 -8.26 -3.69
CA VAL A 55 -17.87 -9.22 -4.42
C VAL A 55 -17.55 -10.44 -3.56
N SER A 56 -17.49 -11.60 -4.18
CA SER A 56 -16.98 -12.83 -3.57
C SER A 56 -15.56 -13.06 -4.06
N SER A 57 -14.67 -13.45 -3.16
CA SER A 57 -13.32 -13.89 -3.54
C SER A 57 -13.42 -15.16 -4.39
N PRO A 58 -12.77 -15.22 -5.56
CA PRO A 58 -12.65 -16.43 -6.37
C PRO A 58 -11.57 -17.39 -5.85
N VAL A 59 -10.74 -16.93 -4.90
CA VAL A 59 -9.65 -17.71 -4.30
C VAL A 59 -9.88 -17.91 -2.80
N ASP A 60 -9.41 -19.03 -2.27
CA ASP A 60 -9.65 -19.46 -0.90
C ASP A 60 -8.78 -18.75 0.15
N PHE A 61 -7.65 -18.16 -0.25
CA PHE A 61 -6.67 -17.51 0.63
C PHE A 61 -6.93 -16.01 0.83
N LEU A 62 -7.94 -15.42 0.17
CA LEU A 62 -8.33 -14.02 0.33
C LEU A 62 -9.75 -13.91 0.86
N SER A 63 -9.96 -12.99 1.81
CA SER A 63 -11.31 -12.62 2.26
C SER A 63 -12.06 -11.84 1.18
N ASN A 64 -13.39 -11.85 1.22
CA ASN A 64 -14.22 -11.03 0.32
C ASN A 64 -13.88 -9.53 0.41
N THR A 65 -13.51 -9.04 1.60
CA THR A 65 -13.08 -7.65 1.81
C THR A 65 -11.75 -7.36 1.12
N SER A 66 -10.76 -8.24 1.30
CA SER A 66 -9.45 -8.13 0.65
C SER A 66 -9.60 -8.18 -0.87
N TRP A 67 -10.48 -9.05 -1.37
CA TRP A 67 -10.80 -9.13 -2.80
C TRP A 67 -11.47 -7.85 -3.32
N GLY A 68 -12.39 -7.27 -2.55
CA GLY A 68 -12.97 -5.96 -2.84
C GLY A 68 -11.91 -4.86 -2.96
N GLY A 69 -10.88 -4.89 -2.11
CA GLY A 69 -9.72 -4.00 -2.20
C GLY A 69 -8.88 -4.23 -3.47
N ILE A 70 -8.61 -5.49 -3.84
CA ILE A 70 -7.91 -5.84 -5.08
C ILE A 70 -8.67 -5.36 -6.32
N ARG A 71 -10.01 -5.50 -6.32
CA ARG A 71 -10.85 -5.03 -7.42
C ARG A 71 -10.82 -3.50 -7.54
N SER A 72 -10.86 -2.79 -6.41
CA SER A 72 -10.67 -1.33 -6.41
C SER A 72 -9.28 -0.94 -6.90
N LEU A 73 -8.23 -1.64 -6.47
CA LEU A 73 -6.86 -1.40 -6.91
C LEU A 73 -6.69 -1.65 -8.41
N SER A 74 -7.28 -2.72 -8.93
CA SER A 74 -7.25 -3.08 -10.35
C SER A 74 -7.93 -2.07 -11.28
N SER A 75 -8.67 -1.10 -10.73
CA SER A 75 -9.24 0.01 -11.48
C SER A 75 -8.24 1.12 -11.80
N LYS A 76 -7.08 1.14 -11.13
CA LYS A 76 -5.96 2.04 -11.42
C LYS A 76 -5.15 1.49 -12.59
N ASP A 77 -4.71 2.37 -13.49
CA ASP A 77 -4.03 1.97 -14.72
C ASP A 77 -2.73 1.21 -14.43
N GLU A 78 -2.02 1.58 -13.36
CA GLU A 78 -0.77 0.97 -12.92
C GLU A 78 -0.95 -0.48 -12.42
N PHE A 79 -2.17 -0.84 -12.00
CA PHE A 79 -2.51 -2.15 -11.42
C PHE A 79 -3.51 -2.93 -12.28
N ARG A 80 -3.69 -2.51 -13.53
CA ARG A 80 -4.66 -3.11 -14.43
C ARG A 80 -4.41 -4.62 -14.60
N ASN A 81 -5.46 -5.41 -14.52
CA ASN A 81 -5.47 -6.88 -14.60
C ASN A 81 -4.86 -7.62 -13.39
N LEU A 82 -4.55 -6.93 -12.29
CA LEU A 82 -4.06 -7.58 -11.06
C LEU A 82 -5.06 -8.64 -10.55
N ASP A 83 -6.34 -8.31 -10.53
CA ASP A 83 -7.42 -9.25 -10.21
C ASP A 83 -7.37 -10.52 -11.08
N ARG A 84 -7.24 -10.36 -12.40
CA ARG A 84 -7.16 -11.49 -13.34
C ARG A 84 -5.91 -12.34 -13.12
N ASP A 85 -4.77 -11.71 -12.84
CA ASP A 85 -3.52 -12.44 -12.59
C ASP A 85 -3.61 -13.26 -11.29
N ILE A 86 -4.24 -12.72 -10.24
CA ILE A 86 -4.48 -13.47 -8.99
C ILE A 86 -5.39 -14.68 -9.24
N GLU A 87 -6.42 -14.54 -10.08
CA GLU A 87 -7.29 -15.64 -10.47
C GLU A 87 -6.55 -16.71 -11.29
N SER A 88 -5.81 -16.30 -12.33
CA SER A 88 -5.13 -17.24 -13.24
C SER A 88 -3.92 -17.93 -12.59
N SER A 89 -3.20 -17.20 -11.75
CA SER A 89 -1.92 -17.62 -11.14
C SER A 89 -2.09 -17.93 -9.65
N SER A 90 -3.28 -18.36 -9.22
CA SER A 90 -3.70 -18.51 -7.82
C SER A 90 -2.72 -19.24 -6.91
N LYS A 91 -2.10 -20.34 -7.37
CA LYS A 91 -1.11 -21.09 -6.57
C LYS A 91 0.14 -20.27 -6.23
N ARG A 92 0.61 -19.43 -7.16
CA ARG A 92 1.81 -18.58 -6.97
C ARG A 92 1.49 -17.44 -6.02
N TRP A 93 0.33 -16.82 -6.19
CA TRP A 93 -0.19 -15.79 -5.30
C TRP A 93 -0.43 -16.29 -3.89
N LYS A 94 -1.02 -17.49 -3.74
CA LYS A 94 -1.19 -18.13 -2.44
C LYS A 94 0.14 -18.28 -1.72
N LYS A 95 1.17 -18.79 -2.40
CA LYS A 95 2.53 -18.91 -1.85
C LYS A 95 3.11 -17.56 -1.41
N PHE A 96 2.88 -16.50 -2.19
CA PHE A 96 3.35 -15.15 -1.86
C PHE A 96 2.63 -14.61 -0.61
N VAL A 97 1.30 -14.69 -0.57
CA VAL A 97 0.46 -14.18 0.54
C VAL A 97 0.70 -14.95 1.84
N GLU A 98 0.96 -16.25 1.76
CA GLU A 98 1.22 -17.12 2.91
C GLU A 98 2.71 -17.18 3.30
N SER A 99 3.59 -16.40 2.67
CA SER A 99 5.01 -16.33 3.05
C SER A 99 5.17 -15.71 4.45
N GLU A 100 6.23 -16.10 5.16
CA GLU A 100 6.55 -15.54 6.48
C GLU A 100 7.01 -14.07 6.41
N CYS A 101 7.59 -13.65 5.28
CA CYS A 101 8.08 -12.30 5.04
C CYS A 101 7.73 -11.85 3.61
N PRO A 102 6.44 -11.65 3.28
CA PRO A 102 5.99 -11.31 1.92
C PRO A 102 6.61 -10.01 1.40
N GLU A 103 7.01 -9.09 2.28
CA GLU A 103 7.71 -7.85 1.93
C GLU A 103 9.13 -8.07 1.37
N LYS A 104 9.71 -9.26 1.56
CA LYS A 104 11.01 -9.67 1.01
C LYS A 104 10.89 -10.56 -0.22
N GLU A 105 9.69 -11.07 -0.49
CA GLU A 105 9.42 -11.93 -1.63
C GLU A 105 9.28 -11.11 -2.90
N LYS A 106 9.67 -11.70 -4.04
CA LYS A 106 9.39 -11.08 -5.34
C LYS A 106 7.92 -11.25 -5.65
N PHE A 107 7.33 -10.18 -6.18
CA PHE A 107 5.96 -10.22 -6.65
C PHE A 107 5.80 -11.29 -7.75
N PRO A 108 4.69 -12.05 -7.74
CA PRO A 108 4.36 -12.95 -8.85
C PRO A 108 4.33 -12.18 -10.19
N GLN A 109 4.99 -12.72 -11.21
CA GLN A 109 4.87 -12.30 -12.62
C GLN A 109 4.04 -13.30 -13.43
#